data_AF-A0A7C5WI39-F1
#
_entry.id   AF-A0A7C5WI39-F1
#
_cell.length_a   1.000
_cell.length_b   1.000
_cell.length_c   1.000
_cell.angle_alpha   90.00
_cell.angle_beta   90.00
_cell.angle_gamma   90.00
#
_symmetry.space_group_name_H-M   'P 1'
#
loop_
_entity.id
_entity.type
_entity.pdbx_description
1 polymer ?
#
loop_
_entity_poly.entity_id
_entity_poly.type
_entity_poly.pdbx_seq_one_letter_code
_entity_poly.pdbx_strand_id
1 'polypeptide(L)'
;MALLSEAYPAVAGELVEFVVQDQSLGVVSINTSRERICTGSTLFPPTEVSPAESQAPLHFTDASDLEWEAAAASASDTFDLYRGDVTDLAMGRAGECLATGLTAPVATDGELPAPAQAWFYLVGGVNAAGWGPLGVASDGAERQAATYCP
;
A
#
# COMPACT_ATOMS: atom_id res chain seq x y z
N MET A 1 -10.31 -48.08 30.13
CA MET A 1 -11.47 -48.01 31.04
C MET A 1 -12.23 -46.75 30.66
N ALA A 2 -13.31 -46.92 29.89
CA ALA A 2 -14.11 -45.83 29.34
C ALA A 2 -15.28 -45.54 30.28
N LEU A 3 -15.52 -44.26 30.59
CA LEU A 3 -16.79 -43.74 31.13
C LEU A 3 -16.96 -42.32 30.55
N LEU A 4 -17.72 -42.21 29.46
CA LEU A 4 -19.12 -41.76 29.37
C LEU A 4 -19.23 -40.22 29.35
N SER A 5 -19.52 -39.68 28.16
CA SER A 5 -19.84 -38.27 27.94
C SER A 5 -21.31 -38.03 28.22
N GLU A 6 -21.62 -37.16 29.18
CA GLU A 6 -22.94 -36.56 29.32
C GLU A 6 -22.90 -35.15 28.73
N ALA A 7 -23.57 -34.96 27.60
CA ALA A 7 -23.85 -33.66 27.02
C ALA A 7 -25.09 -33.06 27.70
N TYR A 8 -24.91 -31.94 28.40
CA TYR A 8 -26.00 -31.07 28.82
C TYR A 8 -26.22 -29.95 27.78
N PRO A 9 -27.47 -29.49 27.56
CA PRO A 9 -27.80 -28.54 26.51
C PRO A 9 -27.23 -27.15 26.81
N ALA A 10 -26.57 -26.56 25.81
CA ALA A 10 -26.09 -25.19 25.84
C ALA A 10 -27.26 -24.21 26.05
N VAL A 11 -27.25 -23.54 27.20
CA VAL A 11 -28.09 -22.37 27.46
C VAL A 11 -27.33 -21.17 26.91
N ALA A 12 -28.03 -20.32 26.17
CA ALA A 12 -27.47 -19.18 25.46
C ALA A 12 -26.57 -18.30 26.34
N GLY A 13 -25.33 -18.06 25.88
CA GLY A 13 -24.44 -17.05 26.41
C GLY A 13 -23.16 -17.61 27.02
N GLU A 14 -22.29 -18.21 26.21
CA GLU A 14 -20.92 -18.52 26.64
C GLU A 14 -19.92 -17.89 25.66
N LEU A 15 -19.04 -17.08 26.23
CA LEU A 15 -17.91 -16.43 25.58
C LEU A 15 -16.96 -17.51 25.07
N VAL A 16 -16.74 -17.57 23.75
CA VAL A 16 -15.70 -18.41 23.20
C VAL A 16 -14.37 -17.68 23.38
N GLU A 17 -13.61 -18.09 24.39
CA GLU A 17 -12.25 -17.62 24.62
C GLU A 17 -11.33 -18.23 23.56
N PHE A 18 -10.98 -17.46 22.53
CA PHE A 18 -9.92 -17.83 21.60
C PHE A 18 -8.59 -17.29 22.12
N VAL A 19 -7.74 -18.18 22.62
CA VAL A 19 -6.35 -17.85 22.98
C VAL A 19 -5.48 -17.98 21.71
N VAL A 20 -5.13 -16.86 21.10
CA VAL A 20 -4.07 -16.82 20.07
C VAL A 20 -2.74 -16.64 20.81
N GLN A 21 -1.89 -17.67 20.81
CA GLN A 21 -0.53 -17.56 21.32
C GLN A 21 0.40 -17.08 20.20
N ASP A 22 0.73 -15.78 20.20
CA ASP A 22 1.90 -15.26 19.51
C ASP A 22 3.03 -15.10 20.55
N GLN A 23 4.19 -15.70 20.27
CA GLN A 23 5.34 -15.74 21.18
C GLN A 23 6.28 -14.53 21.02
N SER A 24 5.93 -13.50 20.24
CA SER A 24 6.86 -12.39 19.97
C SER A 24 6.43 -11.00 20.45
N LEU A 25 5.16 -10.75 20.77
CA LEU A 25 4.68 -9.44 21.22
C LEU A 25 3.63 -9.62 22.33
N GLY A 26 3.74 -8.84 23.40
CA GLY A 26 2.98 -9.01 24.64
C GLY A 26 1.46 -9.15 24.48
N VAL A 27 0.84 -9.86 25.42
CA VAL A 27 -0.60 -10.18 25.47
C VAL A 27 -1.45 -8.90 25.35
N VAL A 28 -2.16 -8.75 24.22
CA VAL A 28 -3.23 -7.76 24.08
C VAL A 28 -4.56 -8.46 24.39
N SER A 29 -5.14 -8.15 25.55
CA SER A 29 -6.49 -8.59 25.91
C SER A 29 -7.53 -7.69 25.23
N ILE A 30 -8.22 -8.20 24.20
CA ILE A 30 -9.31 -7.46 23.55
C ILE A 30 -10.64 -7.96 24.13
N ASN A 31 -11.18 -7.23 25.10
CA ASN A 31 -12.46 -7.52 25.73
C ASN A 31 -13.60 -7.15 24.76
N THR A 32 -14.18 -8.16 24.10
CA THR A 32 -15.17 -7.95 23.04
C THR A 32 -16.54 -7.64 23.63
N SER A 33 -16.78 -6.35 23.91
CA SER A 33 -18.14 -5.83 24.00
C SER A 33 -18.31 -4.62 23.06
N ARG A 34 -18.81 -4.91 21.86
CA ARG A 34 -19.31 -3.95 20.85
C ARG A 34 -18.31 -3.00 20.17
N GLU A 35 -17.02 -3.26 20.20
CA GLU A 35 -16.13 -2.57 19.26
C GLU A 35 -16.17 -3.28 17.91
N ARG A 36 -16.63 -2.56 16.88
CA ARG A 36 -16.38 -2.96 15.50
C ARG A 36 -14.88 -3.17 15.38
N ILE A 37 -14.45 -4.40 15.14
CA ILE A 37 -13.10 -4.64 14.66
C ILE A 37 -13.02 -3.90 13.32
N CYS A 38 -12.32 -2.76 13.31
CA CYS A 38 -11.93 -2.11 12.07
C CYS A 38 -10.89 -3.04 11.43
N THR A 39 -11.35 -4.02 10.66
CA THR A 39 -10.52 -5.00 9.92
C THR A 39 -9.72 -4.34 8.78
N GLY A 40 -9.33 -3.08 8.89
CA GLY A 40 -8.75 -2.32 7.79
C GLY A 40 -7.88 -1.11 8.15
N SER A 41 -7.52 -0.87 9.42
CA SER A 41 -6.52 0.17 9.70
C SER A 41 -5.13 -0.40 9.53
N THR A 42 -4.53 -0.16 8.36
CA THR A 42 -3.08 -0.11 8.25
C THR A 42 -2.60 0.96 9.23
N LEU A 43 -1.85 0.54 10.26
CA LEU A 43 -1.34 1.48 11.28
C LEU A 43 -0.14 2.30 10.77
N PHE A 44 0.36 1.94 9.59
CA PHE A 44 1.51 2.54 8.95
C PHE A 44 1.13 2.98 7.54
N PRO A 45 1.68 4.10 7.06
CA PRO A 45 1.57 4.47 5.66
C PRO A 45 2.08 3.33 4.75
N PRO A 46 1.67 3.32 3.48
CA PRO A 46 2.16 2.33 2.52
C PRO A 46 3.68 2.31 2.43
N THR A 47 4.23 1.14 2.07
CA THR A 47 5.64 1.06 1.66
C THR A 47 5.80 1.58 0.23
N GLU A 48 7.05 1.63 -0.24
CA GLU A 48 7.35 1.94 -1.64
C GLU A 48 6.53 1.06 -2.59
N VAL A 49 5.96 1.70 -3.61
CA VAL A 49 5.35 1.00 -4.75
C VAL A 49 6.43 0.75 -5.79
N SER A 50 6.52 -0.49 -6.26
CA SER A 50 7.53 -0.97 -7.21
C SER A 50 8.97 -0.84 -6.71
N PRO A 51 9.32 -1.36 -5.52
CA PRO A 51 10.70 -1.41 -5.06
C PRO A 51 11.58 -2.23 -6.04
N ALA A 52 12.89 -2.11 -5.92
CA ALA A 52 13.85 -2.72 -6.86
C ALA A 52 13.68 -4.25 -7.02
N GLU A 53 13.19 -4.93 -6.00
CA GLU A 53 12.91 -6.37 -5.96
C GLU A 53 11.48 -6.76 -6.38
N SER A 54 10.65 -5.80 -6.75
CA SER A 54 9.27 -6.05 -7.17
C SER A 54 9.21 -7.03 -8.34
N GLN A 55 8.27 -7.96 -8.27
CA GLN A 55 8.02 -8.92 -9.35
C GLN A 55 7.23 -8.30 -10.51
N ALA A 56 6.58 -7.16 -10.28
CA ALA A 56 5.78 -6.43 -11.25
C ALA A 56 5.99 -4.92 -11.06
N PRO A 57 7.20 -4.41 -11.31
CA PRO A 57 7.50 -3.00 -11.12
C PRO A 57 6.70 -2.15 -12.10
N LEU A 58 6.59 -0.85 -11.83
CA LEU A 58 6.05 0.14 -12.77
C LEU A 58 6.72 0.02 -14.14
N HIS A 59 5.91 -0.27 -15.16
CA HIS A 59 6.34 -0.41 -16.54
C HIS A 59 5.24 0.00 -17.51
N PHE A 60 5.61 0.26 -18.75
CA PHE A 60 4.68 0.48 -19.84
C PHE A 60 4.26 -0.87 -20.44
N THR A 61 2.95 -1.07 -20.59
CA THR A 61 2.36 -2.23 -21.30
C THR A 61 2.06 -1.91 -22.77
N ASP A 62 1.86 -0.62 -23.08
CA ASP A 62 1.80 -0.05 -24.44
C ASP A 62 2.44 1.35 -24.44
N ALA A 63 2.37 2.10 -25.55
CA ALA A 63 2.97 3.43 -25.69
C ALA A 63 2.43 4.48 -24.71
N SER A 64 1.24 4.27 -24.15
CA SER A 64 0.58 5.19 -23.22
C SER A 64 0.12 4.53 -21.92
N ASP A 65 0.10 3.21 -21.83
CA ASP A 65 -0.48 2.49 -20.71
C ASP A 65 0.60 2.03 -19.75
N LEU A 66 0.46 2.42 -18.48
CA LEU A 66 1.32 2.05 -17.37
C LEU A 66 0.62 1.03 -16.48
N GLU A 67 1.37 0.04 -16.01
CA GLU A 67 0.95 -0.93 -15.01
C GLU A 67 2.04 -1.10 -13.95
N TRP A 68 1.62 -1.37 -12.72
CA TRP A 68 2.51 -1.71 -11.60
C TRP A 68 1.88 -2.80 -10.72
N GLU A 69 2.55 -3.11 -9.62
CA GLU A 69 2.15 -4.17 -8.69
C GLU A 69 0.79 -3.94 -8.01
N ALA A 70 0.18 -5.04 -7.56
CA ALA A 70 -1.08 -5.01 -6.84
C ALA A 70 -0.96 -4.29 -5.49
N ALA A 71 -2.02 -3.59 -5.08
CA ALA A 71 -2.04 -2.73 -3.89
C ALA A 71 -1.67 -3.44 -2.57
N ALA A 72 -1.94 -4.74 -2.47
CA ALA A 72 -1.54 -5.54 -1.31
C ALA A 72 -0.02 -5.64 -1.12
N ALA A 73 0.79 -5.47 -2.18
CA ALA A 73 2.24 -5.52 -2.11
C ALA A 73 2.82 -4.36 -1.30
N SER A 74 2.19 -3.18 -1.36
CA SER A 74 2.63 -1.97 -0.65
C SER A 74 1.70 -1.55 0.49
N ALA A 75 0.66 -2.33 0.79
CA ALA A 75 -0.41 -1.98 1.74
C ALA A 75 -1.13 -0.66 1.39
N SER A 76 -1.38 -0.44 0.11
CA SER A 76 -2.09 0.73 -0.42
C SER A 76 -3.60 0.46 -0.59
N ASP A 77 -4.41 1.51 -0.44
CA ASP A 77 -5.83 1.52 -0.80
C ASP A 77 -6.04 2.20 -2.17
N THR A 78 -5.25 3.24 -2.44
CA THR A 78 -5.24 3.99 -3.71
C THR A 78 -3.81 4.38 -4.09
N PHE A 79 -3.64 4.85 -5.33
CA PHE A 79 -2.36 5.29 -5.85
C PHE A 79 -2.43 6.71 -6.42
N ASP A 80 -1.33 7.43 -6.24
CA ASP A 80 -1.06 8.70 -6.87
C ASP A 80 0.09 8.52 -7.87
N LEU A 81 -0.11 8.97 -9.12
CA LEU A 81 0.89 8.89 -10.18
C LEU A 81 1.47 10.29 -10.41
N TYR A 82 2.80 10.36 -10.38
CA TYR A 82 3.57 11.57 -10.61
C TYR A 82 4.37 11.44 -11.91
N ARG A 83 4.50 12.55 -12.64
CA ARG A 83 5.27 12.64 -13.88
C ARG A 83 6.17 13.87 -13.85
N GLY A 84 7.40 13.74 -14.33
CA GLY A 84 8.31 14.86 -14.48
C GLY A 84 9.34 14.64 -15.59
N ASP A 85 10.14 15.66 -15.88
CA ASP A 85 11.25 15.56 -16.83
C ASP A 85 12.42 14.79 -16.18
N VAL A 86 13.08 13.89 -16.90
CA VAL A 86 14.21 13.11 -16.37
C VAL A 86 15.33 14.00 -15.84
N THR A 87 15.51 15.21 -16.39
CA THR A 87 16.50 16.18 -15.88
C THR A 87 16.13 16.71 -14.48
N ASP A 88 14.84 16.82 -14.15
CA ASP A 88 14.36 17.22 -12.83
C ASP A 88 14.58 16.11 -11.80
N LEU A 89 14.52 14.84 -12.22
CA LEU A 89 14.79 13.69 -11.35
C LEU A 89 16.22 13.73 -10.79
N ALA A 90 17.19 14.13 -11.61
CA ALA A 90 18.59 14.28 -11.21
C ALA A 90 18.79 15.42 -10.20
N MET A 91 17.85 16.37 -10.14
CA MET A 91 17.81 17.46 -9.15
C MET A 91 17.02 17.08 -7.89
N GLY A 92 16.56 15.82 -7.78
CA GLY A 92 15.79 15.33 -6.64
C GLY A 92 14.32 15.75 -6.64
N ARG A 93 13.78 16.22 -7.77
CA ARG A 93 12.34 16.55 -7.89
C ARG A 93 11.56 15.30 -8.25
N ALA A 94 10.43 15.10 -7.59
CA ALA A 94 9.58 13.92 -7.76
C ALA A 94 8.50 14.07 -8.86
N GLY A 95 8.50 15.20 -9.57
CA GLY A 95 7.53 15.48 -10.63
C GLY A 95 6.25 16.12 -10.10
N GLU A 96 5.30 16.32 -11.00
CA GLU A 96 3.98 16.89 -10.73
C GLU A 96 2.93 15.76 -10.70
N CYS A 97 1.84 15.99 -9.97
CA CYS A 97 0.73 15.05 -9.93
C CYS A 97 0.10 14.90 -11.33
N LEU A 98 0.12 13.69 -11.87
CA LEU A 98 -0.51 13.34 -13.14
C LEU A 98 -1.92 12.77 -12.92
N ALA A 99 -2.06 11.87 -11.93
CA ALA A 99 -3.34 11.27 -11.55
C ALA A 99 -3.35 10.95 -10.05
N THR A 100 -4.53 10.96 -9.44
CA THR A 100 -4.74 10.79 -7.99
C THR A 100 -5.87 9.81 -7.71
N GLY A 101 -5.82 9.13 -6.58
CA GLY A 101 -6.92 8.28 -6.10
C GLY A 101 -7.21 7.07 -7.00
N LEU A 102 -6.20 6.56 -7.72
CA LEU A 102 -6.35 5.40 -8.59
C LEU A 102 -6.56 4.14 -7.73
N THR A 103 -7.69 3.48 -7.89
CA THR A 103 -8.00 2.23 -7.16
C THR A 103 -7.46 0.98 -7.84
N ALA A 104 -7.08 1.10 -9.11
CA ALA A 104 -6.46 0.03 -9.89
C ALA A 104 -4.98 0.38 -10.15
N PRO A 105 -4.08 -0.61 -10.23
CA PRO A 105 -2.65 -0.37 -10.42
C PRO A 105 -2.30 -0.11 -11.90
N VAL A 106 -3.10 0.74 -12.56
CA VAL A 106 -2.98 1.08 -13.97
C VAL A 106 -3.26 2.56 -14.18
N ALA A 107 -2.62 3.15 -15.19
CA ALA A 107 -2.89 4.51 -15.65
C ALA A 107 -2.61 4.65 -17.15
N THR A 108 -3.19 5.68 -17.77
CA THR A 108 -2.92 6.01 -19.18
C THR A 108 -2.41 7.45 -19.28
N ASP A 109 -1.28 7.63 -19.96
CA ASP A 109 -0.73 8.93 -20.35
C ASP A 109 -0.54 8.97 -21.87
N GLY A 110 -1.44 9.67 -22.55
CA GLY A 110 -1.40 9.80 -24.01
C GLY A 110 -0.51 10.93 -24.52
N GLU A 111 0.12 11.69 -23.62
CA GLU A 111 1.03 12.75 -24.04
C GLU A 111 2.41 12.17 -24.38
N LEU A 112 3.15 12.85 -25.26
CA LEU A 112 4.51 12.48 -25.63
C LEU A 112 5.47 13.59 -25.24
N PRO A 113 6.67 13.25 -24.72
CA PRO A 113 7.71 14.25 -24.47
C PRO A 113 8.12 14.91 -25.79
N ALA A 114 8.54 16.18 -25.72
CA ALA A 114 9.08 16.85 -26.89
C ALA A 114 10.35 16.14 -27.39
N PRO A 115 10.75 16.33 -28.66
CA PRO A 115 11.98 15.73 -29.17
C PRO A 115 13.18 16.02 -28.27
N ALA A 116 13.97 14.97 -27.97
CA ALA A 116 15.12 14.99 -27.05
C ALA A 116 14.80 15.23 -25.56
N GLN A 117 13.53 15.19 -25.17
CA GLN A 117 13.11 15.08 -23.77
C GLN A 117 12.71 13.65 -23.43
N ALA A 118 12.75 13.33 -22.14
CA ALA A 118 12.23 12.08 -21.60
C ALA A 118 11.53 12.39 -20.28
N TRP A 119 10.47 11.64 -20.01
CA TRP A 119 9.77 11.71 -18.73
C TRP A 119 10.14 10.53 -17.84
N PHE A 120 10.01 10.74 -16.54
CA PHE A 120 9.98 9.68 -15.55
C PHE A 120 8.58 9.63 -14.93
N TYR A 121 8.27 8.48 -14.34
CA TYR A 121 7.03 8.23 -13.62
C TYR A 121 7.37 7.67 -12.25
N LEU A 122 6.67 8.15 -11.21
CA LEU A 122 6.73 7.61 -9.86
C LEU A 122 5.31 7.35 -9.37
N VAL A 123 5.12 6.27 -8.62
CA VAL A 123 3.82 5.94 -8.03
C VAL A 123 3.96 5.97 -6.51
N GLY A 124 3.06 6.70 -5.85
CA GLY A 124 2.92 6.72 -4.40
C GLY A 124 1.69 5.93 -3.97
N GLY A 125 1.87 5.05 -2.99
CA GLY A 125 0.75 4.38 -2.33
C GLY A 125 0.08 5.32 -1.32
N VAL A 126 -1.25 5.22 -1.20
CA VAL A 126 -2.03 5.95 -0.19
C VAL A 126 -2.95 4.99 0.54
N ASN A 127 -2.99 5.08 1.88
CA ASN A 127 -3.96 4.37 2.71
C ASN A 127 -4.45 5.27 3.86
N ALA A 128 -5.27 4.72 4.76
CA ALA A 128 -5.83 5.45 5.90
C ALA A 128 -4.78 6.09 6.85
N ALA A 129 -3.54 5.58 6.89
CA ALA A 129 -2.46 6.15 7.69
C ALA A 129 -1.67 7.25 6.96
N GLY A 130 -1.88 7.43 5.65
CA GLY A 130 -1.29 8.50 4.85
C GLY A 130 -0.62 8.02 3.58
N TRP A 131 0.36 8.78 3.11
CA TRP A 131 1.13 8.53 1.89
C TRP A 131 2.41 7.75 2.18
N GLY A 132 2.70 6.79 1.31
CA GLY A 132 3.99 6.10 1.28
C GLY A 132 5.05 6.88 0.51
N PRO A 133 6.31 6.42 0.51
CA PRO A 133 7.38 7.02 -0.27
C PRO A 133 7.16 6.82 -1.77
N LEU A 134 7.69 7.74 -2.59
CA LEU A 134 7.73 7.67 -4.06
C LEU A 134 8.94 6.88 -4.59
N GLY A 135 9.62 6.16 -3.71
CA GLY A 135 10.77 5.32 -4.00
C GLY A 135 12.01 5.69 -3.22
N VAL A 136 13.12 4.99 -3.47
CA VAL A 136 14.41 5.25 -2.80
C VAL A 136 15.43 5.79 -3.80
N ALA A 137 16.11 6.88 -3.43
CA ALA A 137 17.20 7.46 -4.22
C ALA A 137 18.48 6.62 -4.12
N SER A 138 19.45 6.87 -5.02
CA SER A 138 20.69 6.08 -5.08
C SER A 138 21.58 6.18 -3.84
N ASP A 139 21.36 7.19 -3.00
CA ASP A 139 22.02 7.37 -1.70
C ASP A 139 21.26 6.68 -0.54
N GLY A 140 20.16 6.00 -0.83
CA GLY A 140 19.30 5.32 0.13
C GLY A 140 18.24 6.23 0.77
N ALA A 141 18.14 7.51 0.40
CA ALA A 141 17.13 8.40 0.93
C ALA A 141 15.75 8.15 0.28
N GLU A 142 14.69 8.09 1.09
CA GLU A 142 13.33 8.03 0.56
C GLU A 142 12.97 9.31 -0.20
N ARG A 143 12.34 9.13 -1.36
CA ARG A 143 11.73 10.18 -2.15
C ARG A 143 10.33 10.44 -1.59
N GLN A 144 10.05 11.70 -1.29
CA GLN A 144 8.74 12.17 -0.87
C GLN A 144 8.20 13.13 -1.94
N ALA A 145 6.88 13.19 -2.10
CA ALA A 145 6.29 14.21 -2.96
C ALA A 145 6.55 15.59 -2.36
N ALA A 146 7.11 16.52 -3.14
CA ALA A 146 7.25 17.91 -2.69
C ALA A 146 5.89 18.57 -2.45
N THR A 147 4.89 18.15 -3.23
CA THR A 147 3.48 18.46 -3.04
C THR A 147 2.70 17.21 -3.40
N TYR A 148 1.91 16.70 -2.45
CA TYR A 148 1.03 15.55 -2.70
C TYR A 148 -0.08 15.92 -3.67
N CYS A 149 -0.58 14.92 -4.39
CA CYS A 149 -1.77 15.07 -5.21
C CYS A 149 -2.95 15.63 -4.38
N PRO A 150 -3.75 16.56 -4.95
CA PRO A 150 -4.89 17.19 -4.27
C PRO A 150 -6.07 16.23 -4.05
#